data_AF-A0A183JMM0-F1
#
_entry.id   AF-A0A183JMM0-F1
#
_cell.length_a   1.000
_cell.length_b   1.000
_cell.length_c   1.000
_cell.angle_alpha   90.00
_cell.angle_beta   90.00
_cell.angle_gamma   90.00
#
_symmetry.space_group_name_H-M   'P 1'
#
loop_
_entity.id
_entity.type
_entity.pdbx_description
1 polymer ?
#
loop_
_entity_poly.entity_id
_entity_poly.type
_entity_poly.pdbx_seq_one_letter_code
_entity_poly.pdbx_strand_id
1 'polypeptide(L)'
;MRYYVDKVGADILANWNKSINHFVLVFPRDYRNALAKLKTSTTVTDPKVQKTSPIVDSNKKQTKDIEDVIGDEPAEKLDKVRGFVKYARQKQNYRPVEERLKDWEEVYALKQIREGLVKQAARCMDCGVPFCQSYVGCPLGNLIPNWNDLVFKNHHSDNFSTFNIIEKTHHKYPVLESY
;
A
#
# COMPACT_ATOMS: atom_id res chain seq x y z
N MET A 1 19.00 4.05 -35.60
CA MET A 1 18.36 3.04 -34.74
C MET A 1 18.18 1.77 -35.58
N ARG A 2 19.11 0.81 -35.52
CA ARG A 2 19.03 -0.45 -36.28
C ARG A 2 18.50 -1.51 -35.33
N TYR A 3 17.24 -1.88 -35.47
CA TYR A 3 16.71 -3.08 -34.80
C TYR A 3 17.34 -4.29 -35.49
N TYR A 4 17.95 -5.18 -34.70
CA TYR A 4 18.34 -6.51 -35.17
C TYR A 4 17.06 -7.23 -35.60
N VAL A 5 16.81 -7.29 -36.90
CA VAL A 5 15.75 -8.14 -37.44
C VAL A 5 16.39 -9.51 -37.59
N ASP A 6 16.21 -10.36 -36.58
CA ASP A 6 16.57 -11.76 -36.70
C ASP A 6 15.93 -12.34 -37.97
N LYS A 7 16.63 -13.25 -38.67
CA LYS A 7 16.15 -13.82 -39.95
C LYS A 7 14.73 -14.37 -39.84
N VAL A 8 14.42 -14.97 -38.69
CA VAL A 8 13.09 -15.50 -38.35
C VAL A 8 12.03 -14.38 -38.30
N GLY A 9 12.35 -13.23 -37.70
CA GLY A 9 11.45 -12.09 -37.65
C GLY A 9 11.16 -11.51 -39.03
N ALA A 10 12.17 -11.45 -39.90
CA ALA A 10 11.99 -11.02 -41.29
C ALA A 10 11.08 -11.99 -42.07
N ASP A 11 11.24 -13.30 -41.90
CA ASP A 11 10.42 -14.32 -42.56
C ASP A 11 8.97 -14.32 -42.08
N ILE A 12 8.74 -14.08 -40.77
CA ILE A 12 7.40 -13.94 -40.17
C ILE A 12 6.69 -12.72 -40.74
N LEU A 13 7.39 -11.59 -40.88
CA LEU A 13 6.83 -10.35 -41.43
C LEU A 13 6.55 -10.48 -42.93
N ALA A 14 7.44 -11.13 -43.69
CA ALA A 14 7.24 -11.37 -45.12
C ALA A 14 6.04 -12.30 -45.40
N ASN A 15 5.78 -13.27 -44.51
CA ASN A 15 4.70 -14.26 -44.65
C ASN A 15 3.59 -14.07 -43.59
N TRP A 16 3.30 -12.83 -43.19
CA TRP A 16 2.41 -12.51 -42.07
C TRP A 16 1.04 -13.21 -42.13
N ASN A 17 0.41 -13.25 -43.32
CA ASN A 17 -0.90 -13.89 -43.51
C ASN A 17 -0.92 -15.39 -43.21
N LYS A 18 0.21 -16.09 -43.36
CA LYS A 18 0.34 -17.52 -43.04
C LYS A 18 0.76 -17.72 -41.58
N SER A 19 1.62 -16.83 -41.08
CA SER A 19 2.14 -16.87 -39.72
C SER A 19 1.08 -16.55 -38.67
N ILE A 20 0.08 -15.72 -38.98
CA ILE A 20 -0.97 -15.29 -38.03
C ILE A 20 -1.74 -16.45 -37.40
N ASN A 21 -1.92 -17.56 -38.12
CA ASN A 21 -2.63 -18.74 -37.63
C ASN A 21 -1.87 -19.49 -36.52
N HIS A 22 -0.58 -19.21 -36.35
CA HIS A 22 0.26 -19.80 -35.30
C HIS A 22 0.32 -18.93 -34.03
N PHE A 23 -0.19 -17.69 -34.08
CA PHE A 23 -0.18 -16.79 -32.95
C PHE A 23 -1.52 -16.85 -32.20
N VAL A 24 -1.46 -17.10 -30.89
CA VAL A 24 -2.61 -17.01 -30.01
C VAL A 24 -2.64 -15.63 -29.37
N LEU A 25 -3.74 -14.91 -29.54
CA LEU A 25 -3.93 -13.61 -28.91
C LEU A 25 -4.21 -13.78 -27.41
N VAL A 26 -3.20 -13.53 -26.58
CA VAL A 26 -3.32 -13.59 -25.12
C VAL A 26 -3.43 -12.18 -24.55
N PHE A 27 -4.63 -11.76 -24.19
CA PHE A 27 -4.80 -10.55 -23.39
C PHE A 27 -4.48 -10.80 -21.91
N PRO A 28 -3.68 -9.93 -21.25
CA PRO A 28 -3.54 -9.91 -19.79
C PRO A 28 -4.90 -9.79 -19.09
N ARG A 29 -5.05 -10.41 -17.91
CA ARG A 29 -6.33 -10.42 -17.17
C ARG A 29 -6.85 -9.01 -16.89
N ASP A 30 -5.96 -8.07 -16.61
CA ASP A 30 -6.31 -6.69 -16.31
C ASP A 30 -6.96 -5.99 -17.50
N TYR A 31 -6.48 -6.27 -18.71
CA TYR A 31 -7.04 -5.72 -19.94
C TYR A 31 -8.43 -6.31 -20.23
N ARG A 32 -8.64 -7.61 -20.00
CA ARG A 32 -9.96 -8.24 -20.10
C ARG A 32 -10.96 -7.61 -19.12
N ASN A 33 -10.52 -7.34 -17.90
CA ASN A 33 -11.34 -6.68 -16.88
C ASN A 33 -11.66 -5.23 -17.24
N ALA A 34 -10.72 -4.49 -17.84
CA ALA A 34 -10.94 -3.13 -18.31
C ALA A 34 -11.97 -3.08 -19.45
N LEU A 35 -11.87 -4.00 -20.43
CA LEU A 35 -12.85 -4.10 -21.51
C LEU A 35 -14.25 -4.46 -21.00
N ALA A 36 -14.35 -5.33 -19.99
CA ALA A 36 -15.64 -5.65 -19.37
C ALA A 36 -16.28 -4.42 -18.71
N LYS A 37 -15.50 -3.63 -17.97
CA LYS A 37 -15.96 -2.37 -17.35
C LYS A 37 -16.44 -1.36 -18.39
N LEU A 38 -15.70 -1.21 -19.49
CA LEU A 38 -16.08 -0.33 -20.60
C LEU A 38 -17.39 -0.79 -21.25
N LYS A 39 -17.55 -2.09 -21.51
CA LYS A 39 -18.80 -2.65 -22.06
C LYS A 39 -20.00 -2.41 -21.13
N THR A 40 -19.83 -2.60 -19.82
CA THR A 40 -20.91 -2.32 -18.85
C THR A 40 -21.24 -0.83 -18.73
N SER A 41 -20.27 0.06 -18.97
CA SER A 41 -20.50 1.51 -18.96
C SER A 41 -21.23 2.02 -20.21
N THR A 42 -21.25 1.25 -21.31
CA THR A 42 -21.91 1.67 -22.56
C THR A 42 -23.40 1.27 -22.63
N THR A 43 -23.87 0.37 -21.76
CA THR A 43 -25.29 -0.09 -21.74
C THR A 43 -26.21 0.71 -20.82
N VAL A 44 -25.82 1.91 -20.37
CA VAL A 44 -26.68 2.77 -19.56
C VAL A 44 -26.90 4.10 -20.29
N THR A 45 -27.99 4.15 -21.06
CA THR A 45 -28.67 5.41 -21.43
C THR A 45 -30.01 5.46 -20.68
N ASP A 46 -29.96 6.17 -19.55
CA ASP A 46 -30.93 6.84 -18.63
C ASP A 46 -32.45 6.93 -18.96
N PRO A 47 -33.37 7.33 -18.03
CA PRO A 47 -33.15 8.01 -16.72
C PRO A 47 -34.06 7.57 -15.52
N LYS A 48 -33.53 7.54 -14.28
CA LYS A 48 -34.22 8.13 -13.10
C LYS A 48 -33.32 8.28 -11.87
N VAL A 49 -33.18 9.55 -11.48
CA VAL A 49 -32.76 10.13 -10.21
C VAL A 49 -33.10 9.29 -8.97
N GLN A 50 -32.10 9.03 -8.12
CA GLN A 50 -32.15 9.39 -6.69
C GLN A 50 -30.77 9.31 -6.03
N LYS A 51 -30.24 10.49 -5.72
CA LYS A 51 -29.30 10.72 -4.63
C LYS A 51 -29.98 10.35 -3.32
N THR A 52 -29.37 9.50 -2.51
CA THR A 52 -29.55 9.54 -1.06
C THR A 52 -28.19 9.43 -0.40
N SER A 53 -27.65 10.59 -0.06
CA SER A 53 -26.72 10.76 1.05
C SER A 53 -27.38 10.23 2.33
N PRO A 54 -26.68 9.50 3.21
CA PRO A 54 -27.18 9.27 4.55
C PRO A 54 -27.25 10.59 5.31
N ILE A 55 -28.40 10.79 5.94
CA ILE A 55 -28.85 11.95 6.69
C ILE A 55 -27.91 12.20 7.88
N VAL A 56 -27.47 13.46 8.01
CA VAL A 56 -26.82 14.00 9.20
C VAL A 56 -27.92 14.31 10.21
N ASP A 57 -28.05 13.49 11.25
CA ASP A 57 -28.86 13.85 12.42
C ASP A 57 -28.05 14.76 13.35
N SER A 58 -28.26 16.05 13.16
CA SER A 58 -27.96 17.09 14.14
C SER A 58 -28.85 16.96 15.37
N ASN A 59 -28.25 17.23 16.54
CA ASN A 59 -28.87 17.43 17.87
C ASN A 59 -29.06 16.23 18.80
N LYS A 60 -27.95 15.83 19.44
CA LYS A 60 -27.97 15.54 20.88
C LYS A 60 -26.78 16.25 21.53
N LYS A 61 -26.98 17.50 21.96
CA LYS A 61 -26.01 18.18 22.83
C LYS A 61 -26.09 17.52 24.21
N GLN A 62 -25.29 16.48 24.39
CA GLN A 62 -25.08 15.87 25.69
C GLN A 62 -24.31 16.88 26.54
N THR A 63 -24.96 17.41 27.57
CA THR A 63 -24.28 18.14 28.64
C THR A 63 -23.27 17.18 29.26
N LYS A 64 -21.98 17.45 29.07
CA LYS A 64 -20.91 16.72 29.74
C LYS A 64 -20.72 17.37 31.11
N ASP A 65 -20.67 16.55 32.15
CA ASP A 65 -20.38 16.98 33.51
C ASP A 65 -18.92 17.46 33.59
N ILE A 66 -18.65 18.45 34.44
CA ILE A 66 -17.37 19.19 34.44
C ILE A 66 -16.16 18.34 34.91
N GLU A 67 -16.42 17.15 35.45
CA GLU A 67 -15.43 16.15 35.85
C GLU A 67 -15.00 15.23 34.67
N ASP A 68 -15.72 15.23 33.54
CA ASP A 68 -15.37 14.47 32.32
C ASP A 68 -14.47 15.27 31.36
N VAL A 69 -14.04 16.49 31.75
CA VAL A 69 -13.26 17.41 30.91
C VAL A 69 -11.74 17.22 31.11
N ILE A 70 -11.33 16.42 32.09
CA ILE A 70 -9.94 15.93 32.21
C ILE A 70 -9.93 14.44 31.91
N GLY A 71 -10.37 14.09 30.71
CA GLY A 71 -9.96 12.86 30.07
C GLY A 71 -8.65 13.12 29.37
N ASP A 72 -7.53 12.70 29.94
CA ASP A 72 -6.43 12.22 29.11
C ASP A 72 -7.04 11.08 28.28
N GLU A 73 -7.62 11.40 27.12
CA GLU A 73 -8.18 10.42 26.19
C GLU A 73 -7.10 9.36 25.98
N PRO A 74 -7.24 8.15 26.55
CA PRO A 74 -6.17 7.20 26.52
C PRO A 74 -6.01 6.82 25.06
N ALA A 75 -4.90 7.25 24.45
CA ALA A 75 -4.51 6.89 23.11
C ALA A 75 -4.86 5.41 22.90
N GLU A 76 -5.83 5.15 22.02
CA GLU A 76 -6.47 3.83 21.88
C GLU A 76 -5.38 2.76 21.88
N LYS A 77 -5.34 1.93 22.94
CA LYS A 77 -4.25 0.98 23.14
C LYS A 77 -4.32 -0.09 22.04
N LEU A 78 -3.52 0.09 20.99
CA LEU A 78 -3.48 -0.80 19.84
C LEU A 78 -3.06 -2.22 20.26
N ASP A 79 -3.74 -3.24 19.73
CA ASP A 79 -3.44 -4.64 20.00
C ASP A 79 -2.40 -5.18 19.01
N LYS A 80 -1.20 -5.48 19.52
CA LYS A 80 -0.11 -6.09 18.73
C LYS A 80 -0.32 -7.57 18.47
N VAL A 81 -0.83 -8.32 19.45
CA VAL A 81 -0.87 -9.79 19.41
C VAL A 81 -1.85 -10.27 18.33
N ARG A 82 -2.99 -9.59 18.20
CA ARG A 82 -4.00 -9.90 17.16
C ARG A 82 -4.10 -8.82 16.09
N GLY A 83 -3.08 -7.98 15.94
CA GLY A 83 -3.11 -6.83 15.04
C GLY A 83 -3.34 -7.20 13.57
N PHE A 84 -2.81 -8.34 13.11
CA PHE A 84 -3.01 -8.81 11.74
C PHE A 84 -4.49 -9.12 11.41
N VAL A 85 -5.24 -9.63 12.39
CA VAL A 85 -6.65 -10.00 12.22
C VAL A 85 -7.56 -8.80 12.48
N LYS A 86 -7.23 -7.97 13.48
CA LYS A 86 -8.06 -6.84 13.91
C LYS A 86 -8.04 -5.66 12.95
N TYR A 87 -6.88 -5.32 12.39
CA TYR A 87 -6.73 -4.11 11.57
C TYR A 87 -6.69 -4.48 10.11
N ALA A 88 -7.46 -3.84 9.23
CA ALA A 88 -7.32 -4.09 7.80
C ALA A 88 -5.99 -3.51 7.25
N ARG A 89 -5.49 -4.08 6.15
CA ARG A 89 -4.37 -3.50 5.41
C ARG A 89 -4.82 -2.17 4.79
N GLN A 90 -4.12 -1.09 5.13
CA GLN A 90 -4.35 0.22 4.53
C GLN A 90 -3.45 0.38 3.30
N LYS A 91 -4.02 0.85 2.20
CA LYS A 91 -3.22 1.26 1.03
C LYS A 91 -2.62 2.63 1.30
N GLN A 92 -1.47 2.91 0.70
CA GLN A 92 -0.85 4.22 0.81
C GLN A 92 -1.77 5.28 0.20
N ASN A 93 -1.96 6.39 0.91
CA ASN A 93 -2.75 7.50 0.41
C ASN A 93 -1.90 8.33 -0.55
N TYR A 94 -2.54 8.80 -1.62
CA TYR A 94 -1.91 9.67 -2.61
C TYR A 94 -2.42 11.10 -2.44
N ARG A 95 -1.59 12.06 -2.82
CA ARG A 95 -2.03 13.45 -3.02
C ARG A 95 -3.11 13.52 -4.11
N PRO A 96 -4.02 14.51 -4.07
CA PRO A 96 -4.99 14.76 -5.14
C PRO A 96 -4.34 14.84 -6.51
N VAL A 97 -5.05 14.42 -7.57
CA VAL A 97 -4.48 14.41 -8.93
C VAL A 97 -4.21 15.84 -9.41
N GLU A 98 -5.10 16.76 -9.07
CA GLU A 98 -5.07 18.17 -9.46
C GLU A 98 -3.87 18.91 -8.89
N GLU A 99 -3.38 18.48 -7.72
CA GLU A 99 -2.17 19.01 -7.08
C GLU A 99 -0.93 18.42 -7.75
N ARG A 100 -0.90 17.10 -7.94
CA ARG A 100 0.25 16.37 -8.53
C ARG A 100 0.56 16.72 -9.99
N LEU A 101 -0.38 17.33 -10.71
CA LEU A 101 -0.14 17.81 -12.07
C LEU A 101 0.62 19.14 -12.12
N LYS A 102 0.69 19.86 -10.99
CA LYS A 102 1.26 21.21 -10.92
C LYS A 102 2.69 21.24 -10.38
N ASP A 103 3.15 20.13 -9.80
CA ASP A 103 4.46 20.00 -9.19
C ASP A 103 5.12 18.66 -9.54
N TRP A 104 6.40 18.52 -9.16
CA TRP A 104 7.18 17.29 -9.30
C TRP A 104 7.50 16.68 -7.93
N GLU A 105 6.74 17.03 -6.89
CA GLU A 105 6.94 16.53 -5.55
C GLU A 105 6.42 15.09 -5.37
N GLU A 106 6.74 14.47 -4.25
CA GLU A 106 6.38 13.09 -3.96
C GLU A 106 4.85 12.87 -4.02
N VAL A 107 4.42 11.80 -4.70
CA VAL A 107 2.99 11.49 -4.94
C VAL A 107 2.26 11.13 -3.64
N TYR A 108 2.97 10.63 -2.64
CA TYR A 108 2.42 10.07 -1.41
C TYR A 108 2.01 11.15 -0.41
N ALA A 109 0.85 10.97 0.21
CA ALA A 109 0.37 11.85 1.28
C ALA A 109 1.04 11.48 2.61
N LEU A 110 2.29 11.91 2.81
CA LEU A 110 3.14 11.53 3.94
C LEU A 110 2.49 11.71 5.31
N LYS A 111 1.73 12.80 5.51
CA LYS A 111 1.03 13.07 6.78
C LYS A 111 0.02 11.96 7.12
N GLN A 112 -0.83 11.62 6.17
CA GLN A 112 -1.87 10.59 6.33
C GLN A 112 -1.25 9.19 6.48
N ILE A 113 -0.12 8.96 5.81
CA ILE A 113 0.63 7.70 5.94
C ILE A 113 1.20 7.55 7.35
N ARG A 114 1.77 8.62 7.92
CA ARG A 114 2.31 8.62 9.29
C ARG A 114 1.23 8.31 10.33
N GLU A 115 0.03 8.85 10.17
CA GLU A 115 -1.11 8.59 11.05
C GLU A 115 -1.50 7.09 11.07
N GLY A 116 -1.42 6.40 9.93
CA GLY A 116 -1.72 4.96 9.82
C GLY A 116 -0.55 4.02 10.10
N LEU A 117 0.68 4.55 10.22
CA LEU A 117 1.91 3.75 10.19
C LEU A 117 2.00 2.76 11.36
N VAL A 118 1.64 3.21 12.56
CA VAL A 118 1.71 2.40 13.80
C VAL A 118 0.70 1.27 13.77
N LYS A 119 -0.52 1.56 13.30
CA LYS A 119 -1.56 0.55 13.09
C LYS A 119 -1.14 -0.49 12.06
N GLN A 120 -0.42 -0.10 11.00
CA GLN A 120 0.13 -1.07 10.04
C GLN A 120 1.30 -1.87 10.64
N ALA A 121 2.18 -1.25 11.41
CA ALA A 121 3.28 -1.94 12.10
C ALA A 121 2.78 -2.94 13.16
N ALA A 122 1.64 -2.67 13.79
CA ALA A 122 0.94 -3.58 14.70
C ALA A 122 0.49 -4.88 14.02
N ARG A 123 0.36 -4.91 12.68
CA ARG A 123 -0.04 -6.11 11.92
C ARG A 123 1.07 -7.15 11.79
N CYS A 124 2.32 -6.81 12.09
CA CYS A 124 3.42 -7.77 12.07
C CYS A 124 3.19 -8.84 13.15
N MET A 125 3.15 -10.12 12.75
CA MET A 125 2.88 -11.25 13.64
C MET A 125 4.12 -11.83 14.33
N ASP A 126 5.31 -11.28 14.06
CA ASP A 126 6.59 -11.81 14.57
C ASP A 126 6.74 -13.34 14.40
N CYS A 127 6.55 -13.80 13.17
CA CYS A 127 6.31 -15.20 12.82
C CYS A 127 7.46 -16.21 13.06
N GLY A 128 8.63 -15.80 13.58
CA GLY A 128 9.76 -16.69 13.92
C GLY A 128 10.54 -17.28 12.73
N VAL A 129 9.89 -17.55 11.59
CA VAL A 129 10.49 -17.92 10.29
C VAL A 129 10.18 -16.84 9.25
N PRO A 130 10.86 -15.69 9.32
CA PRO A 130 10.50 -14.51 8.55
C PRO A 130 10.91 -14.64 7.07
N PHE A 131 9.97 -15.10 6.24
CA PHE A 131 10.07 -15.02 4.77
C PHE A 131 10.45 -13.63 4.28
N CYS A 132 10.01 -12.59 5.01
CA CYS A 132 10.34 -11.19 4.72
C CYS A 132 11.84 -10.87 4.87
N GLN A 133 12.55 -11.49 5.82
CA GLN A 133 13.98 -11.24 6.05
C GLN A 133 14.89 -12.26 5.34
N SER A 134 14.34 -13.40 4.92
CA SER A 134 15.08 -14.43 4.19
C SER A 134 15.48 -13.98 2.77
N TYR A 135 16.33 -14.78 2.12
CA TYR A 135 16.79 -14.57 0.74
C TYR A 135 15.65 -14.45 -0.30
N VAL A 136 14.47 -15.01 -0.01
CA VAL A 136 13.27 -14.92 -0.87
C VAL A 136 12.53 -13.58 -0.70
N GLY A 137 12.76 -12.89 0.42
CA GLY A 137 12.13 -11.61 0.75
C GLY A 137 13.02 -10.43 0.38
N CYS A 138 13.68 -9.87 1.39
CA CYS A 138 14.57 -8.73 1.20
C CYS A 138 15.98 -9.19 0.80
N PRO A 139 16.47 -8.87 -0.41
CA PRO A 139 17.82 -9.26 -0.84
C PRO A 139 18.93 -8.54 -0.06
N LEU A 140 18.59 -7.46 0.66
CA LEU A 140 19.52 -6.70 1.50
C LEU A 140 19.66 -7.28 2.92
N GLY A 141 18.86 -8.29 3.29
CA GLY A 141 18.91 -8.88 4.63
C GLY A 141 18.36 -7.98 5.74
N ASN A 142 17.52 -6.98 5.40
CA ASN A 142 16.94 -6.07 6.39
C ASN A 142 16.15 -6.84 7.47
N LEU A 143 16.36 -6.50 8.73
CA LEU A 143 15.70 -7.11 9.88
C LEU A 143 14.27 -6.57 10.05
N ILE A 144 13.38 -6.93 9.12
CA ILE A 144 12.05 -6.32 8.98
C ILE A 144 11.17 -6.39 10.23
N PRO A 145 11.09 -7.54 10.93
CA PRO A 145 10.30 -7.64 12.16
C PRO A 145 10.76 -6.65 13.25
N ASN A 146 12.07 -6.42 13.37
CA ASN A 146 12.65 -5.59 14.42
C ASN A 146 12.27 -4.12 14.27
N TRP A 147 12.42 -3.54 13.07
CA TRP A 147 12.07 -2.13 12.90
C TRP A 147 10.55 -1.90 12.93
N ASN A 148 9.74 -2.86 12.49
CA ASN A 148 8.28 -2.81 12.67
C ASN A 148 7.88 -2.82 14.16
N ASP A 149 8.57 -3.58 14.98
CA ASP A 149 8.34 -3.58 16.43
C ASP A 149 8.79 -2.26 17.08
N LEU A 150 9.93 -1.72 16.64
CA LEU A 150 10.38 -0.39 17.05
C LEU A 150 9.40 0.73 16.65
N VAL A 151 8.83 0.69 15.45
CA VAL A 151 7.80 1.65 15.01
C VAL A 151 6.54 1.55 15.88
N PHE A 152 6.15 0.34 16.27
CA PHE A 152 5.01 0.14 17.16
C PHE A 152 5.28 0.65 18.58
N LYS A 153 6.47 0.37 19.13
CA LYS A 153 6.88 0.77 20.49
C LYS A 153 7.18 2.26 20.62
N ASN A 154 7.90 2.84 19.65
CA ASN A 154 8.33 4.24 19.70
C ASN A 154 7.19 5.24 19.43
N HIS A 155 5.96 4.80 19.15
CA HIS A 155 4.80 5.70 19.16
C HIS A 155 4.39 6.12 20.59
N HIS A 156 4.79 5.37 21.62
CA HIS A 156 4.53 5.72 23.02
C HIS A 156 5.59 6.65 23.63
N SER A 157 6.72 6.83 22.96
CA SER A 157 7.80 7.72 23.42
C SER A 157 7.95 8.85 22.42
N ASP A 158 7.86 10.11 22.84
CA ASP A 158 7.81 11.33 22.02
C ASP A 158 9.00 11.58 21.04
N ASN A 159 9.88 10.61 20.81
CA ASN A 159 11.07 10.70 19.95
C ASN A 159 10.94 9.81 18.69
N PHE A 160 10.03 10.15 17.79
CA PHE A 160 9.90 9.47 16.49
C PHE A 160 10.84 10.08 15.44
N SER A 161 12.14 9.80 15.51
CA SER A 161 13.04 10.01 14.36
C SER A 161 13.29 8.67 13.65
N THR A 162 12.68 8.53 12.47
CA THR A 162 12.70 7.29 11.66
C THR A 162 14.12 6.89 11.24
N PHE A 163 15.02 7.87 11.14
CA PHE A 163 16.43 7.68 10.78
C PHE A 163 17.20 6.79 11.78
N ASN A 164 16.92 6.96 13.08
CA ASN A 164 17.58 6.20 14.13
C ASN A 164 17.20 4.71 14.13
N ILE A 165 16.09 4.32 13.51
CA ILE A 165 15.58 2.93 13.60
C ILE A 165 16.41 1.99 12.71
N ILE A 166 16.78 2.43 11.50
CA ILE A 166 17.55 1.60 10.57
C ILE A 166 19.02 1.54 11.02
N GLU A 167 19.63 2.66 11.42
CA GLU A 167 20.98 2.64 11.98
C GLU A 167 21.08 1.76 13.25
N LYS A 168 20.14 1.88 14.18
CA LYS A 168 20.13 1.06 15.42
C LYS A 168 19.93 -0.43 15.14
N THR A 169 19.28 -0.80 14.04
CA THR A 169 19.09 -2.21 13.68
C THR A 169 20.32 -2.80 12.97
N HIS A 170 21.03 -2.00 12.15
CA HIS A 170 22.31 -2.40 11.55
C HIS A 170 23.43 -2.56 12.59
N HIS A 171 23.44 -1.74 13.64
CA HIS A 171 24.52 -1.78 14.65
C HIS A 171 24.41 -2.99 15.62
N LYS A 172 23.22 -3.59 15.75
CA LYS A 172 22.98 -4.70 16.70
C LYS A 172 23.42 -6.07 16.17
N TYR A 173 23.51 -6.22 14.85
CA TYR A 173 23.98 -7.43 14.20
C TYR A 173 24.92 -7.02 13.08
N PRO A 174 26.24 -6.92 13.34
CA PRO A 174 27.20 -6.70 12.26
C PRO A 174 26.96 -7.79 11.23
N VAL A 175 26.79 -7.38 9.98
CA VAL A 175 26.77 -8.29 8.84
C VAL A 175 28.01 -9.15 9.01
N LEU A 176 27.83 -10.47 9.18
CA LEU A 176 28.95 -11.40 9.17
C LEU A 176 29.58 -11.28 7.78
N GLU A 177 30.62 -10.45 7.67
CA GLU A 177 31.61 -10.55 6.60
C GLU A 177 32.31 -11.89 6.78
N SER A 178 31.70 -12.94 6.24
CA SER A 178 32.38 -14.21 6.03
C SER A 178 32.11 -14.65 4.60
N TYR A 179 33.20 -14.58 3.83
CA TYR A 179 33.43 -15.32 2.59
C TYR A 179 32.84 -16.74 2.61
#